data_AF-A0AAI9GUW8-F1
#
_entry.id   AF-A0AAI9GUW8-F1
#
_cell.length_a   1.000
_cell.length_b   1.000
_cell.length_c   1.000
_cell.angle_alpha   90.00
_cell.angle_beta   90.00
_cell.angle_gamma   90.00
#
_symmetry.space_group_name_H-M   'P 1'
#
loop_
_entity.id
_entity.type
_entity.pdbx_description
1 polymer ?
#
loop_
_entity_poly.entity_id
_entity_poly.type
_entity_poly.pdbx_seq_one_letter_code
_entity_poly.pdbx_strand_id
1 'polypeptide(L)' 'MSLIVYFSSSSENTHRFVQRLGLPAVRIPLNERERIQVDEPYILIVPSYGG' A
#
# COMPACT_ATOMS: atom_id res chain seq x y z
N MET A 1 12.83 -11.93 -1.31
CA MET A 1 12.03 -11.05 -2.20
C MET A 1 11.54 -9.90 -1.35
N SER A 2 11.52 -8.68 -1.86
CA SER A 2 11.15 -7.49 -1.06
C SER A 2 9.64 -7.31 -1.00
N LEU A 3 9.06 -7.19 0.20
CA LEU A 3 7.64 -6.91 0.40
C LEU A 3 7.33 -5.42 0.17
N ILE A 4 6.24 -5.13 -0.54
CA ILE A 4 5.69 -3.77 -0.63
C ILE A 4 4.53 -3.63 0.36
N VAL A 5 4.54 -2.56 1.13
CA VAL A 5 3.36 -2.11 1.88
C VAL A 5 2.92 -0.79 1.27
N TYR A 6 1.62 -0.64 0.98
CA TYR A 6 1.15 0.58 0.31
C TYR A 6 -0.23 1.02 0.74
N PHE A 7 -0.48 2.33 0.65
CA PHE A 7 -1.82 2.92 0.77
C PHE A 7 -2.32 3.37 -0.61
N SER A 8 -3.63 3.30 -0.81
CA SER A 8 -4.28 3.89 -1.97
C SER A 8 -5.72 4.25 -1.61
N SER A 9 -6.12 5.52 -1.76
CA SER A 9 -7.51 5.95 -1.55
C SER A 9 -8.47 5.37 -2.60
N SER A 10 -9.73 5.80 -2.54
CA SER A 10 -10.81 5.43 -3.46
C SER A 10 -10.53 5.72 -4.94
N SER A 11 -9.57 6.58 -5.28
CA SER A 11 -9.15 6.80 -6.68
C SER A 11 -8.27 5.67 -7.23
N GLU A 12 -7.70 4.85 -6.34
CA GLU A 12 -6.96 3.62 -6.65
C GLU A 12 -5.71 3.79 -7.52
N ASN A 13 -5.16 5.01 -7.63
CA ASN A 13 -3.98 5.27 -8.45
C ASN A 13 -2.77 4.43 -8.02
N THR A 14 -2.42 4.45 -6.73
CA THR A 14 -1.30 3.66 -6.19
C THR A 14 -1.59 2.16 -6.26
N HIS A 15 -2.84 1.75 -6.06
CA HIS A 15 -3.23 0.34 -6.21
C HIS A 15 -2.96 -0.20 -7.61
N ARG A 16 -3.40 0.51 -8.66
CA ARG A 16 -3.11 0.14 -10.06
C ARG A 16 -1.62 0.12 -10.37
N PHE A 17 -0.84 1.05 -9.79
CA PHE A 17 0.62 1.05 -9.93
C PHE A 17 1.25 -0.20 -9.32
N VAL A 18 0.95 -0.51 -8.05
CA VAL A 18 1.51 -1.68 -7.35
C VAL A 18 1.13 -3.00 -8.02
N GLN A 19 -0.11 -3.14 -8.51
CA GLN A 19 -0.55 -4.33 -9.24
C GLN A 19 0.30 -4.61 -10.49
N ARG A 20 0.74 -3.55 -11.20
CA ARG A 20 1.59 -3.71 -12.39
C ARG A 20 3.05 -4.10 -12.08
N LEU A 21 3.49 -3.94 -10.83
CA LEU A 21 4.85 -4.33 -10.43
C LEU A 21 5.02 -5.86 -10.37
N GLY A 22 3.93 -6.62 -10.18
CA GLY A 22 4.00 -8.08 -10.06
C GLY A 22 4.79 -8.56 -8.84
N LEU A 23 4.94 -7.70 -7.82
CA LEU A 23 5.66 -8.00 -6.58
C LEU A 23 4.67 -8.31 -5.43
N PRO A 24 5.09 -9.11 -4.43
CA PRO A 24 4.30 -9.30 -3.21
C PRO A 24 3.98 -7.95 -2.54
N ALA A 25 2.71 -7.72 -2.25
CA ALA A 25 2.27 -6.46 -1.66
C ALA A 25 1.10 -6.60 -0.68
N VAL A 26 1.15 -5.82 0.39
CA VAL A 26 0.07 -5.67 1.39
C VAL A 26 -0.51 -4.26 1.28
N ARG A 27 -1.85 -4.16 1.15
CA ARG A 27 -2.56 -2.88 1.11
C ARG A 27 -2.97 -2.46 2.52
N ILE A 28 -2.62 -1.25 2.91
CA ILE A 28 -3.15 -0.60 4.11
C ILE A 28 -4.65 -0.34 3.90
N PRO A 29 -5.53 -0.74 4.84
CA PRO A 29 -6.97 -0.56 4.72
C PRO A 29 -7.37 0.92 4.53
N LEU A 30 -8.45 1.16 3.78
CA LEU A 30 -9.07 2.50 3.72
C LEU A 30 -9.80 2.84 5.02
N ASN A 31 -10.36 1.83 5.69
CA ASN A 31 -11.09 2.03 6.92
C ASN A 31 -10.11 2.36 8.05
N GLU A 32 -10.17 3.58 8.57
CA GLU A 32 -9.29 4.07 9.64
C GLU A 32 -9.41 3.31 10.97
N ARG A 33 -10.42 2.45 11.12
CA ARG A 33 -10.57 1.57 12.29
C ARG A 33 -9.84 0.24 12.12
N GLU A 34 -9.51 -0.14 10.89
CA GLU A 34 -8.77 -1.37 10.61
C GLU A 34 -7.26 -1.13 10.72
N ARG A 35 -6.54 -2.16 11.15
CA ARG A 35 -5.09 -2.14 11.36
C ARG A 35 -4.49 -3.37 10.71
N ILE A 36 -3.26 -3.24 10.24
CA ILE A 36 -2.44 -4.35 9.76
C ILE A 36 -1.15 -4.41 10.57
N GLN A 37 -0.62 -5.61 10.71
CA GLN A 37 0.71 -5.86 11.24
C GLN A 37 1.51 -6.58 10.16
N VAL A 38 2.76 -6.18 9.97
CA VAL A 38 3.67 -6.74 8.98
C VAL A 38 4.97 -7.05 9.70
N ASP A 39 5.34 -8.33 9.76
CA ASP A 39 6.44 -8.84 10.60
C ASP A 39 7.75 -9.06 9.82
N GLU A 40 7.84 -8.52 8.60
CA GLU A 40 9.02 -8.60 7.73
C GLU A 40 9.41 -7.22 7.19
N PRO A 41 10.69 -6.97 6.84
CA PRO A 41 11.11 -5.71 6.24
C PRO A 41 10.38 -5.40 4.93
N TYR A 42 9.95 -4.16 4.76
CA TYR A 42 9.18 -3.73 3.59
C TYR A 42 9.60 -2.37 3.06
N ILE A 43 9.22 -2.10 1.82
CA ILE A 43 9.25 -0.77 1.21
C ILE A 43 7.85 -0.17 1.25
N LEU A 44 7.74 1.05 1.77
CA LEU A 44 6.48 1.78 1.88
C LEU A 44 6.24 2.64 0.63
N ILE A 45 5.06 2.50 0.02
CA ILE A 45 4.62 3.34 -1.11
C ILE A 45 3.30 4.01 -0.75
N VAL A 46 3.28 5.34 -0.69
CA VAL A 46 2.08 6.11 -0.33
C VAL A 46 1.88 7.29 -1.27
N PRO A 47 0.62 7.64 -1.60
CA PRO A 47 0.31 8.89 -2.26
C PRO A 47 0.47 10.07 -1.27
N SER A 48 0.79 11.25 -1.81
CA SER A 48 0.77 12.49 -1.04
C SER A 48 -0.58 13.17 -1.17
N TYR A 49 -1.19 13.54 -0.05
CA TYR A 49 -2.37 14.41 0.01
C TYR A 49 -1.97 15.73 0.64
N GLY A 50 -1.42 16.64 -0.18
CA GLY A 50 -1.16 18.02 0.20
C GLY A 50 -2.26 18.90 -0.40
N GLY A 51 -3.35 19.09 0.34
CA GLY A 51 -4.32 20.13 0.03
C GLY A 51 -3.71 21.51 0.20
#